data_AF-A0A2S4LN11-F1
#
_entry.id   AF-A0A2S4LN11-F1
#
_cell.length_a   1.000
_cell.length_b   1.000
_cell.length_c   1.000
_cell.angle_alpha   90.00
_cell.angle_beta   90.00
_cell.angle_gamma   90.00
#
_symmetry.space_group_name_H-M   'P 1'
#
loop_
_entity.id
_entity.type
_entity.pdbx_description
1 polymer ?
#
loop_
_entity_poly.entity_id
_entity_poly.type
_entity_poly.pdbx_seq_one_letter_code
_entity_poly.pdbx_strand_id
1 'polypeptide(L)'
;MSKNDPFDPELVRELAKLINETDLSEIEVEKGDLRIRVARRIEAVQVQVAAPALAPAPAMAAVAPPMPLAGPGGGLDRKAGAGHPGSVPSPMVGTAYRRPSPEAKLFVDIGSKVEAGDKLLLIEAMKTFNEIVAPRAGTVTAVFVEDGQPVEFGEPLLVIE
;
A
#
# COMPACT_ATOMS: atom_id res chain seq x y z
N MET A 1 30.56 -37.67 29.48
CA MET A 1 29.15 -37.28 29.29
C MET A 1 29.03 -35.84 29.73
N SER A 2 29.44 -34.93 28.84
CA SER A 2 29.74 -33.56 29.20
C SER A 2 28.48 -32.72 29.15
N LYS A 3 28.18 -32.15 30.32
CA LYS A 3 27.57 -30.85 30.60
C LYS A 3 26.75 -30.24 29.46
N ASN A 4 25.47 -30.14 29.77
CA ASN A 4 24.45 -29.29 29.17
C ASN A 4 24.93 -27.82 29.20
N ASP A 5 25.92 -27.49 28.36
CA ASP A 5 26.46 -26.15 28.24
C ASP A 5 25.39 -25.31 27.51
N PRO A 6 24.86 -24.25 28.14
CA PRO A 6 23.71 -23.52 27.61
C PRO A 6 24.04 -22.69 26.36
N PHE A 7 25.31 -22.65 25.98
CA PHE A 7 25.83 -21.99 24.80
C PHE A 7 26.41 -23.03 23.88
N ASP A 8 25.67 -23.30 22.82
CA ASP A 8 26.13 -24.14 21.74
C ASP A 8 27.05 -23.29 20.83
N PRO A 9 28.37 -23.51 20.86
CA PRO A 9 29.33 -22.71 20.08
C PRO A 9 29.10 -22.88 18.57
N GLU A 10 28.40 -23.93 18.15
CA GLU A 10 27.98 -24.13 16.77
C GLU A 10 26.85 -23.14 16.42
N LEU A 11 25.88 -22.96 17.33
CA LEU A 11 24.74 -22.05 17.17
C LEU A 11 25.17 -20.57 17.11
N VAL A 12 26.24 -20.21 17.81
CA VAL A 12 26.84 -18.87 17.72
C VAL A 12 27.52 -18.64 16.36
N ARG A 13 28.23 -19.65 15.85
CA ARG A 13 28.79 -19.58 14.50
C ARG A 13 27.70 -19.47 13.45
N GLU A 14 26.60 -20.19 13.61
CA GLU A 14 25.44 -20.09 12.73
C GLU A 14 24.85 -18.68 12.75
N LEU A 15 24.59 -18.08 13.92
CA LEU A 15 24.02 -16.73 14.01
C LEU A 15 24.95 -15.65 13.42
N ALA A 16 26.26 -15.78 13.60
CA ALA A 16 27.23 -14.86 13.02
C ALA A 16 27.37 -14.99 11.49
N LYS A 17 27.21 -16.22 10.98
CA LYS A 17 27.11 -16.47 9.53
C LYS A 17 25.82 -15.85 8.99
N LEU A 18 24.71 -16.03 9.71
CA LEU A 18 23.41 -15.43 9.41
C LEU A 18 23.49 -13.90 9.31
N ILE A 19 24.07 -13.18 10.28
CA ILE A 19 24.20 -11.72 10.20
C ILE A 19 25.00 -11.28 8.97
N ASN A 20 26.15 -11.91 8.73
CA ASN A 20 27.02 -11.51 7.62
C ASN A 20 26.47 -11.90 6.24
N GLU A 21 25.74 -13.01 6.13
CA GLU A 21 25.12 -13.44 4.88
C GLU A 21 23.83 -12.66 4.56
N THR A 22 23.12 -12.18 5.58
CA THR A 22 21.77 -11.65 5.38
C THR A 22 21.70 -10.12 5.34
N ASP A 23 22.79 -9.42 5.67
CA ASP A 23 22.79 -7.96 5.92
C ASP A 23 21.71 -7.51 6.93
N LEU A 24 21.06 -8.49 7.55
CA LEU A 24 20.30 -8.32 8.75
C LEU A 24 21.26 -7.81 9.77
N SER A 25 20.66 -7.06 10.61
CA SER A 25 21.41 -6.00 11.22
C SER A 25 21.11 -5.99 12.66
N GLU A 26 20.03 -6.68 13.01
CA GLU A 26 19.75 -7.17 14.32
C GLU A 26 18.93 -8.51 14.02
N ILE A 27 18.98 -9.56 14.87
CA ILE A 27 18.29 -10.89 14.77
C ILE A 27 17.55 -11.37 16.06
N GLU A 28 16.32 -11.88 15.93
CA GLU A 28 15.42 -12.25 17.05
C GLU A 28 15.60 -13.67 17.64
N VAL A 29 15.62 -13.81 18.97
CA VAL A 29 15.72 -15.09 19.69
C VAL A 29 14.68 -15.18 20.81
N GLU A 30 14.00 -16.32 20.89
CA GLU A 30 12.94 -16.59 21.87
C GLU A 30 13.21 -17.89 22.62
N LYS A 31 13.08 -17.86 23.96
CA LYS A 31 13.29 -19.03 24.81
C LYS A 31 12.31 -19.00 25.99
N GLY A 32 11.32 -19.88 25.94
CA GLY A 32 10.22 -19.90 26.91
C GLY A 32 9.38 -18.63 26.75
N ASP A 33 9.27 -17.84 27.81
CA ASP A 33 8.42 -16.65 27.82
C ASP A 33 9.17 -15.36 27.45
N LEU A 34 10.45 -15.44 27.10
CA LEU A 34 11.26 -14.27 26.72
C LEU A 34 11.58 -14.26 25.23
N ARG A 35 11.27 -13.14 24.58
CA ARG A 35 11.43 -12.88 23.16
C ARG A 35 12.24 -11.61 22.94
N ILE A 36 13.38 -11.72 22.28
CA ILE A 36 14.30 -10.59 22.03
C ILE A 36 14.45 -10.41 20.54
N ARG A 37 13.90 -9.32 19.99
CA ARG A 37 13.91 -8.98 18.57
C ARG A 37 14.96 -7.97 18.23
N VAL A 38 15.62 -8.22 17.10
CA VAL A 38 16.76 -7.43 16.67
C VAL A 38 16.53 -7.26 15.12
N ALA A 39 16.54 -6.05 14.51
CA ALA A 39 16.59 -5.70 13.04
C ALA A 39 17.36 -4.36 12.65
N ARG A 40 18.06 -4.21 11.47
CA ARG A 40 18.45 -2.82 11.00
C ARG A 40 17.14 -2.16 10.67
N ARG A 41 17.14 -0.86 10.94
CA ARG A 41 16.53 0.08 10.03
C ARG A 41 17.53 0.57 8.98
N ILE A 42 17.33 0.20 7.72
CA ILE A 42 18.01 0.86 6.60
C ILE A 42 17.17 2.10 6.28
N GLU A 43 17.50 3.22 6.91
CA GLU A 43 17.01 4.51 6.47
C GLU A 43 17.81 4.91 5.24
N ALA A 44 17.16 4.85 4.07
CA ALA A 44 17.71 5.44 2.87
C ALA A 44 17.76 6.96 3.07
N VAL A 45 18.93 7.47 3.43
CA VAL A 45 19.23 8.89 3.42
C VAL A 45 19.09 9.36 1.97
N GLN A 46 17.98 10.04 1.68
CA GLN A 46 17.81 10.77 0.43
C GLN A 46 18.87 11.90 0.45
N VAL A 47 19.98 11.68 -0.25
CA VAL A 47 20.96 12.73 -0.51
C VAL A 47 20.31 13.68 -1.50
N GLN A 48 19.79 14.80 -1.00
CA GLN A 48 19.39 15.92 -1.84
C GLN A 48 20.64 16.50 -2.50
N VAL A 49 20.85 16.14 -3.77
CA VAL A 49 21.85 16.78 -4.61
C VAL A 49 21.35 18.19 -4.91
N ALA A 50 21.95 19.20 -4.29
CA ALA A 50 21.64 20.60 -4.56
C ALA A 50 22.07 20.96 -5.99
N ALA A 51 21.10 21.23 -6.86
CA ALA A 51 21.36 21.78 -8.19
C ALA A 51 21.81 23.25 -8.07
N PRO A 52 22.76 23.71 -8.92
CA PRO A 52 23.35 25.05 -8.81
C PRO A 52 22.33 26.15 -9.12
N ALA A 53 22.38 27.20 -8.31
CA ALA A 53 21.56 28.40 -8.43
C ALA A 53 21.85 29.14 -9.75
N LEU A 54 20.82 29.25 -10.60
CA LEU A 54 20.83 30.13 -11.76
C LEU A 54 20.40 31.55 -11.34
N ALA A 55 21.14 32.53 -11.86
CA ALA A 55 20.98 33.97 -11.60
C ALA A 55 19.60 34.51 -12.01
N PRO A 56 19.10 35.57 -11.34
CA PRO A 56 17.77 36.10 -11.59
C PRO A 56 17.70 36.86 -12.92
N ALA A 57 16.73 36.48 -13.75
CA ALA A 57 16.29 37.23 -14.93
C ALA A 57 14.97 37.97 -14.62
N PRO A 58 14.68 39.11 -15.29
CA PRO A 58 13.77 40.13 -14.79
C PRO A 58 12.29 39.75 -14.87
N ALA A 59 11.52 40.36 -13.96
CA ALA A 59 10.10 40.11 -13.72
C ALA A 59 9.20 40.37 -14.93
N MET A 60 8.36 39.38 -15.24
CA MET A 60 7.16 39.53 -16.08
C MET A 60 5.95 38.92 -15.36
N ALA A 61 4.90 39.73 -15.27
CA ALA A 61 3.47 39.47 -15.03
C ALA A 61 3.05 38.23 -14.20
N ALA A 62 2.26 38.51 -13.16
CA ALA A 62 1.60 37.53 -12.29
C ALA A 62 0.86 36.43 -13.07
N VAL A 63 1.36 35.20 -12.93
CA VAL A 63 0.65 33.98 -13.28
C VAL A 63 0.03 33.42 -12.01
N ALA A 64 -1.22 32.98 -12.11
CA ALA A 64 -2.06 32.37 -11.09
C ALA A 64 -1.31 31.34 -10.22
N PRO A 65 -1.74 31.12 -8.95
CA PRO A 65 -1.06 30.21 -8.03
C PRO A 65 -0.90 28.82 -8.65
N PRO A 66 0.28 28.19 -8.57
CA PRO A 66 0.48 26.84 -9.05
C PRO A 66 -0.40 25.89 -8.22
N MET A 67 -1.26 25.15 -8.93
CA MET A 67 -1.93 23.97 -8.37
C MET A 67 -0.85 23.01 -7.83
N PRO A 68 -1.09 22.32 -6.70
CA PRO A 68 -0.15 21.35 -6.19
C PRO A 68 0.06 20.26 -7.24
N LEU A 69 1.31 20.08 -7.67
CA LEU A 69 1.75 18.92 -8.43
C LEU A 69 1.45 17.66 -7.61
N ALA A 70 0.56 16.84 -8.15
CA ALA A 70 0.31 15.49 -7.68
C ALA A 70 1.64 14.73 -7.61
N GLY A 71 1.96 14.20 -6.42
CA GLY A 71 2.98 13.18 -6.28
C GLY A 71 2.58 11.92 -7.06
N PRO A 72 3.52 10.99 -7.30
CA PRO A 72 3.21 9.70 -7.91
C PRO A 72 2.33 8.90 -6.94
N GLY A 73 1.02 8.97 -7.16
CA GLY A 73 -0.02 8.47 -6.27
C GLY A 73 -1.30 9.25 -6.50
N GLY A 74 -1.77 9.29 -7.76
CA GLY A 74 -3.01 9.94 -8.16
C GLY A 74 -4.23 9.18 -7.64
N GLY A 75 -4.43 9.16 -6.32
CA GLY A 75 -5.72 8.76 -5.77
C GLY A 75 -6.73 9.83 -6.15
N LEU A 76 -7.66 9.50 -7.04
CA LEU A 76 -8.93 10.22 -7.22
C LEU A 76 -9.47 10.58 -5.83
N ASP A 77 -9.90 11.82 -5.60
CA ASP A 77 -10.17 12.38 -4.27
C ASP A 77 -11.12 11.49 -3.44
N ARG A 78 -10.57 10.53 -2.70
CA ARG A 78 -11.32 9.57 -1.87
C ARG A 78 -12.16 10.29 -0.81
N LYS A 79 -11.80 11.53 -0.45
CA LYS A 79 -12.62 12.40 0.40
C LYS A 79 -14.02 12.66 -0.16
N ALA A 80 -14.21 12.65 -1.49
CA ALA A 80 -15.50 12.88 -2.12
C ALA A 80 -16.49 11.72 -1.90
N GLY A 81 -15.98 10.49 -1.71
CA GLY A 81 -16.81 9.31 -1.44
C GLY A 81 -17.16 9.09 0.03
N ALA A 82 -16.48 9.79 0.94
CA ALA A 82 -16.66 9.61 2.38
C ALA A 82 -18.03 10.17 2.82
N GLY A 83 -18.89 9.30 3.36
CA GLY A 83 -20.23 9.67 3.83
C GLY A 83 -21.31 9.70 2.75
N HIS A 84 -20.99 9.36 1.49
CA HIS A 84 -22.00 9.21 0.45
C HIS A 84 -22.91 7.99 0.75
N PRO A 85 -24.25 8.09 0.67
CA PRO A 85 -25.15 6.98 0.99
C PRO A 85 -24.97 5.78 0.06
N GLY A 86 -24.49 6.04 -1.16
CA GLY A 86 -24.12 5.06 -2.19
C GLY A 86 -22.71 4.46 -2.07
N SER A 87 -21.90 4.92 -1.10
CA SER A 87 -20.48 4.56 -1.00
C SER A 87 -20.28 3.08 -0.68
N VAL A 88 -19.33 2.44 -1.37
CA VAL A 88 -18.86 1.09 -1.09
C VAL A 88 -17.48 1.19 -0.44
N PRO A 89 -17.37 1.04 0.88
CA PRO A 89 -16.08 1.13 1.58
C PRO A 89 -15.27 -0.17 1.45
N SER A 90 -13.96 -0.05 1.61
CA SER A 90 -13.08 -1.20 1.71
C SER A 90 -13.32 -1.98 3.01
N PRO A 91 -13.54 -3.30 2.96
CA PRO A 91 -13.71 -4.12 4.15
C PRO A 91 -12.38 -4.55 4.80
N MET A 92 -11.24 -4.26 4.17
CA MET A 92 -9.92 -4.67 4.63
C MET A 92 -8.81 -3.72 4.17
N VAL A 93 -7.61 -3.87 4.74
CA VAL A 93 -6.40 -3.19 4.26
C VAL A 93 -5.75 -4.04 3.17
N GLY A 94 -5.32 -3.44 2.08
CA GLY A 94 -4.67 -4.16 0.99
C GLY A 94 -4.39 -3.29 -0.23
N THR A 95 -4.24 -3.93 -1.38
CA THR A 95 -4.03 -3.26 -2.68
C THR A 95 -5.23 -3.51 -3.59
N ALA A 96 -5.83 -2.46 -4.12
CA ALA A 96 -7.00 -2.54 -4.99
C ALA A 96 -6.62 -2.88 -6.45
N TYR A 97 -7.43 -3.70 -7.09
CA TYR A 97 -7.33 -4.03 -8.52
C TYR A 97 -8.72 -4.04 -9.15
N ARG A 98 -8.92 -3.20 -10.15
CA ARG A 98 -10.18 -3.07 -10.91
C ARG A 98 -10.35 -4.15 -11.97
N ARG A 99 -9.37 -5.03 -12.14
CA ARG A 99 -9.34 -6.12 -13.14
C ARG A 99 -8.92 -7.43 -12.49
N PRO A 100 -9.37 -8.59 -13.00
CA PRO A 100 -8.94 -9.90 -12.50
C PRO A 100 -7.49 -10.24 -12.86
N SER A 101 -6.95 -9.60 -13.91
CA SER A 101 -5.55 -9.69 -14.31
C SER A 101 -5.16 -8.43 -15.11
N PRO A 102 -3.85 -8.13 -15.30
CA PRO A 102 -3.40 -6.90 -15.97
C PRO A 102 -3.94 -6.72 -17.40
N GLU A 103 -4.15 -7.82 -18.12
CA GLU A 103 -4.61 -7.84 -19.52
C GLU A 103 -6.14 -7.98 -19.65
N ALA A 104 -6.84 -8.25 -18.54
CA ALA A 104 -8.28 -8.40 -18.56
C ALA A 104 -9.01 -7.06 -18.58
N LYS A 105 -10.32 -7.11 -18.89
CA LYS A 105 -11.20 -5.94 -18.80
C LYS A 105 -11.47 -5.57 -17.34
N LEU A 106 -11.85 -4.32 -17.13
CA LEU A 106 -12.40 -3.85 -15.84
C LEU A 106 -13.62 -4.68 -15.48
N PHE A 107 -13.78 -5.00 -14.20
CA PHE A 107 -15.02 -5.58 -13.69
C PHE A 107 -16.18 -4.60 -13.92
N VAL A 108 -15.97 -3.32 -13.55
CA VAL A 108 -16.92 -2.23 -13.74
C VAL A 108 -16.20 -0.93 -14.08
N ASP A 109 -16.94 -0.04 -14.76
CA ASP A 109 -16.55 1.34 -15.01
C ASP A 109 -17.71 2.31 -14.71
N ILE A 110 -17.43 3.61 -14.68
CA ILE A 110 -18.47 4.63 -14.47
C ILE A 110 -19.57 4.47 -15.53
N GLY A 111 -20.83 4.44 -15.09
CA GLY A 111 -22.01 4.17 -15.90
C GLY A 111 -22.40 2.70 -16.00
N SER A 112 -21.61 1.78 -15.45
CA SER A 112 -21.96 0.34 -15.43
C SER A 112 -23.13 0.07 -14.50
N LYS A 113 -24.10 -0.72 -14.96
CA LYS A 113 -25.17 -1.25 -14.11
C LYS A 113 -24.70 -2.53 -13.43
N VAL A 114 -25.02 -2.66 -12.14
CA VAL A 114 -24.65 -3.81 -11.31
C VAL A 114 -25.86 -4.31 -10.52
N GLU A 115 -25.87 -5.60 -10.20
CA GLU A 115 -26.78 -6.26 -9.27
C GLU A 115 -26.08 -6.60 -7.95
N ALA A 116 -26.85 -6.88 -6.90
CA ALA A 116 -26.26 -7.31 -5.64
C ALA A 116 -25.48 -8.63 -5.83
N GLY A 117 -24.22 -8.65 -5.39
CA GLY A 117 -23.32 -9.80 -5.58
C GLY A 117 -22.39 -9.69 -6.80
N ASP A 118 -22.61 -8.73 -7.70
CA ASP A 118 -21.71 -8.52 -8.84
C ASP A 118 -20.31 -8.10 -8.38
N LYS A 119 -19.28 -8.62 -9.06
CA LYS A 119 -17.89 -8.31 -8.74
C LYS A 119 -17.57 -6.89 -9.18
N LEU A 120 -17.02 -6.10 -8.26
CA LEU A 120 -16.66 -4.70 -8.49
C LEU A 120 -15.16 -4.53 -8.69
N LEU A 121 -14.37 -5.14 -7.82
CA LEU A 121 -12.91 -5.12 -7.84
C LEU A 121 -12.34 -6.21 -6.92
N LEU A 122 -11.02 -6.36 -6.92
CA LEU A 122 -10.29 -7.22 -6.00
C LEU A 122 -9.48 -6.37 -5.01
N ILE A 123 -9.31 -6.89 -3.80
CA ILE A 123 -8.32 -6.39 -2.85
C ILE A 123 -7.33 -7.51 -2.55
N GLU A 124 -6.06 -7.28 -2.87
CA GLU A 124 -4.97 -8.16 -2.46
C GLU A 124 -4.59 -7.86 -1.01
N ALA A 125 -4.73 -8.87 -0.15
CA ALA A 125 -4.24 -8.85 1.21
C ALA A 125 -3.51 -10.17 1.49
N MET A 126 -2.27 -10.08 1.97
CA MET A 126 -1.45 -11.26 2.30
C MET A 126 -1.35 -12.28 1.16
N LYS A 127 -1.11 -11.82 -0.08
CA LYS A 127 -1.03 -12.64 -1.31
C LYS A 127 -2.34 -13.36 -1.70
N THR A 128 -3.47 -12.97 -1.12
CA THR A 128 -4.79 -13.48 -1.46
C THR A 128 -5.62 -12.36 -2.08
N PHE A 129 -6.24 -12.64 -3.22
CA PHE A 129 -7.16 -11.71 -3.88
C PHE A 129 -8.59 -11.95 -3.38
N ASN A 130 -9.13 -10.97 -2.67
CA ASN A 130 -10.49 -11.01 -2.14
C ASN A 130 -11.44 -10.22 -3.05
N GLU A 131 -12.55 -10.85 -3.43
CA GLU A 131 -13.56 -10.22 -4.27
C GLU A 131 -14.38 -9.21 -3.46
N ILE A 132 -14.47 -7.99 -3.98
CA ILE A 132 -15.38 -6.97 -3.46
C ILE A 132 -16.62 -6.98 -4.35
N VAL A 133 -17.76 -7.27 -3.74
CA VAL A 133 -19.03 -7.42 -4.44
C VAL A 133 -19.98 -6.26 -4.16
N ALA A 134 -20.90 -6.01 -5.08
CA ALA A 134 -21.91 -4.97 -4.95
C ALA A 134 -22.90 -5.32 -3.82
N PRO A 135 -23.10 -4.44 -2.82
CA PRO A 135 -24.05 -4.68 -1.73
C PRO A 135 -25.52 -4.51 -2.16
N ARG A 136 -25.76 -3.86 -3.31
CA ARG A 136 -27.09 -3.58 -3.87
C ARG A 136 -26.99 -3.42 -5.38
N ALA A 137 -28.13 -3.51 -6.05
CA ALA A 137 -28.24 -3.12 -7.45
C ALA A 137 -28.19 -1.59 -7.62
N GLY A 138 -27.69 -1.13 -8.76
CA GLY A 138 -27.61 0.29 -9.12
C GLY A 138 -26.65 0.56 -10.28
N THR A 139 -26.20 1.80 -10.39
CA THR A 139 -25.25 2.28 -11.39
C THR A 139 -24.00 2.81 -10.71
N VAL A 140 -22.82 2.44 -11.21
CA VAL A 140 -21.54 2.97 -10.71
C VAL A 140 -21.38 4.42 -11.18
N THR A 141 -21.35 5.39 -10.26
CA THR A 141 -21.27 6.81 -10.61
C THR A 141 -19.90 7.44 -10.35
N ALA A 142 -19.10 6.83 -9.49
CA ALA A 142 -17.72 7.24 -9.22
C ALA A 142 -16.88 6.04 -8.83
N VAL A 143 -15.59 6.06 -9.19
CA VAL A 143 -14.57 5.09 -8.74
C VAL A 143 -13.41 5.90 -8.19
N PHE A 144 -12.90 5.56 -7.01
CA PHE A 144 -11.86 6.35 -6.31
C PHE A 144 -10.52 5.64 -6.19
N VAL A 145 -10.40 4.46 -6.81
CA VAL A 145 -9.22 3.61 -6.74
C VAL A 145 -8.70 3.25 -8.13
N GLU A 146 -7.40 3.05 -8.24
CA GLU A 146 -6.70 2.57 -9.43
C GLU A 146 -6.09 1.18 -9.20
N ASP A 147 -5.70 0.51 -10.29
CA ASP A 147 -4.99 -0.78 -10.21
C ASP A 147 -3.64 -0.61 -9.49
N GLY A 148 -3.39 -1.44 -8.47
CA GLY A 148 -2.16 -1.38 -7.68
C GLY A 148 -2.15 -0.32 -6.58
N GLN A 149 -3.27 0.38 -6.35
CA GLN A 149 -3.35 1.41 -5.33
C GLN A 149 -3.58 0.80 -3.92
N PRO A 150 -2.81 1.20 -2.89
CA PRO A 150 -3.08 0.79 -1.52
C PRO A 150 -4.39 1.40 -1.00
N VAL A 151 -5.13 0.61 -0.24
CA VAL A 151 -6.40 0.98 0.39
C VAL A 151 -6.42 0.56 1.86
N GLU A 152 -7.07 1.37 2.68
CA GLU A 152 -7.29 1.12 4.11
C GLU A 152 -8.73 0.70 4.41
N PHE A 153 -8.95 0.14 5.59
CA PHE A 153 -10.29 -0.22 6.05
C PHE A 153 -11.20 1.01 6.10
N GLY A 154 -12.40 0.88 5.54
CA GLY A 154 -13.40 1.95 5.54
C GLY A 154 -13.19 3.01 4.46
N GLU A 155 -12.10 2.98 3.70
CA GLU A 155 -11.89 3.94 2.62
C GLU A 155 -12.88 3.70 1.47
N PRO A 156 -13.46 4.76 0.89
CA PRO A 156 -14.42 4.62 -0.19
C PRO A 156 -13.73 4.14 -1.47
N LEU A 157 -14.24 3.05 -2.04
CA LEU A 157 -13.72 2.46 -3.26
C LEU A 157 -14.45 3.01 -4.50
N LEU A 158 -15.78 3.06 -4.43
CA LEU A 158 -16.67 3.55 -5.48
C LEU A 158 -18.03 3.95 -4.92
N VAL A 159 -18.89 4.54 -5.76
CA VAL A 159 -20.28 4.87 -5.44
C VAL A 159 -21.23 4.12 -6.37
N ILE A 160 -22.29 3.54 -5.78
CA ILE A 160 -23.43 2.93 -6.48
C ILE A 160 -24.70 3.70 -6.13
N GLU A 161 -25.44 4.13 -7.15
CA GLU A 161 -26.75 4.80 -7.04
C GLU A 161 -27.88 4.05 -7.75
#